data_AF-A0A4Q3C0X8-F1
#
_entry.id   AF-A0A4Q3C0X8-F1
#
_cell.length_a   1.000
_cell.length_b   1.000
_cell.length_c   1.000
_cell.angle_alpha   90.00
_cell.angle_beta   90.00
_cell.angle_gamma   90.00
#
_symmetry.space_group_name_H-M   'P 1'
#
loop_
_entity.id
_entity.type
_entity.pdbx_description
1 polymer ?
#
loop_
_entity_poly.entity_id
_entity_poly.type
_entity_poly.pdbx_seq_one_letter_code
_entity_poly.pdbx_strand_id
1 'polypeptide(L)'
;MTLIEFSRLIANLSPLISCVGLVTGYVLRNQLGPVYKSLAIYLGLMLLMEFLGHLFSNLLFGNNLMLLHIYSFTELAFMLYLFKKHLLRQMHPVLTVIGYAGLAYIVAEMLLIFVFEGLDVKQFQPYAKVIDNFITIVFTLAFLHETMSRFSEMQWGSLRLAMVFLVFFTLNTLFFLPFNFMVNEGTGIKFYFWTGHIVLVLCYYLYLTVEIWRNGRTQTL
;
A
#
# COMPACT_ATOMS: atom_id res chain seq x y z
N MET A 1 17.33 14.02 21.29
CA MET A 1 16.14 13.61 20.52
C MET A 1 15.89 12.15 20.85
N THR A 2 14.74 11.82 21.44
CA THR A 2 14.41 10.42 21.75
C THR A 2 14.05 9.67 20.47
N LEU A 3 14.21 8.34 20.43
CA LEU A 3 13.89 7.54 19.25
C LEU A 3 12.39 7.63 18.89
N ILE A 4 11.55 7.87 19.90
CA ILE A 4 10.12 8.12 19.75
C ILE A 4 9.87 9.45 19.02
N GLU A 5 10.55 10.53 19.41
CA GLU A 5 10.49 11.83 18.70
C GLU A 5 10.96 11.70 17.26
N PHE A 6 12.05 10.96 17.03
CA PHE A 6 12.58 10.71 15.70
C PHE A 6 11.57 9.94 14.82
N SER A 7 10.98 8.86 15.35
CA SER A 7 9.96 8.09 14.64
C SER A 7 8.73 8.93 14.28
N ARG A 8 8.31 9.84 15.19
CA ARG A 8 7.21 10.77 14.92
C ARG A 8 7.55 11.77 13.81
N LEU A 9 8.75 12.32 13.83
CA LEU A 9 9.19 13.28 12.82
C LEU A 9 9.30 12.62 11.44
N ILE A 10 9.80 11.38 11.38
CA ILE A 10 9.85 10.59 10.16
C ILE A 10 8.45 10.25 9.65
N ALA A 11 7.51 9.89 10.53
CA ALA A 11 6.14 9.59 10.12
C ALA A 11 5.47 10.76 9.38
N ASN A 12 5.77 12.00 9.80
CA ASN A 12 5.26 13.21 9.15
C ASN A 12 5.84 13.46 7.73
N LEU A 13 6.90 12.76 7.33
CA LEU A 13 7.43 12.84 5.97
C LEU A 13 6.56 12.09 4.96
N SER A 14 5.82 11.07 5.40
CA SER A 14 4.95 10.28 4.51
C SER A 14 3.88 11.12 3.80
N PRO A 15 3.09 11.94 4.52
CA PRO A 15 2.09 12.80 3.87
C PRO A 15 2.76 13.86 3.00
N LEU A 16 3.93 14.37 3.38
CA LEU A 16 4.66 15.35 2.59
C LEU A 16 5.13 14.77 1.25
N ILE A 17 5.71 13.55 1.25
CA ILE A 17 6.13 12.86 0.03
C ILE A 17 4.92 12.57 -0.86
N SER A 18 3.81 12.08 -0.28
CA SER A 18 2.58 11.80 -1.02
C SER A 18 1.97 13.07 -1.63
N CYS A 19 1.99 14.20 -0.91
CA CYS A 19 1.61 15.52 -1.43
C CYS A 19 2.48 15.94 -2.62
N VAL A 20 3.80 15.81 -2.50
CA VAL A 20 4.74 16.14 -3.60
C VAL A 20 4.46 15.25 -4.81
N GLY A 21 4.25 13.94 -4.61
CA GLY A 21 3.90 13.00 -5.67
C GLY A 21 2.58 13.33 -6.36
N LEU A 22 1.56 13.71 -5.60
CA LEU A 22 0.27 14.17 -6.13
C LEU A 22 0.35 15.45 -6.92
N VAL A 23 1.02 16.48 -6.38
CA VAL A 23 1.22 17.76 -7.08
C VAL A 23 1.98 17.52 -8.37
N THR A 24 3.04 16.72 -8.33
CA THR A 24 3.80 16.34 -9.53
C THR A 24 2.93 15.60 -10.54
N GLY A 25 2.11 14.65 -10.06
CA GLY A 25 1.16 13.90 -10.88
C GLY A 25 0.10 14.78 -11.53
N TYR A 26 -0.36 15.81 -10.83
CA TYR A 26 -1.34 16.78 -11.31
C TYR A 26 -0.73 17.72 -12.36
N VAL A 27 0.43 18.30 -12.08
CA VAL A 27 1.15 19.21 -12.99
C VAL A 27 1.52 18.50 -14.30
N LEU A 28 1.99 17.25 -14.22
CA LEU A 28 2.39 16.47 -15.38
C LEU A 28 1.26 15.61 -15.97
N ARG A 29 0.00 15.79 -15.54
CA ARG A 29 -1.13 14.90 -15.88
C ARG A 29 -1.27 14.64 -17.38
N ASN A 30 -1.06 15.63 -18.23
CA ASN A 30 -1.22 15.48 -19.68
C ASN A 30 -0.12 14.62 -20.32
N GLN A 31 1.04 14.50 -19.65
CA GLN A 31 2.25 13.82 -20.13
C GLN A 31 2.47 12.45 -19.44
N LEU A 32 1.56 12.03 -18.56
CA LEU A 32 1.71 10.77 -17.84
C LEU A 32 1.05 9.62 -18.60
N GLY A 33 1.78 8.50 -18.67
CA GLY A 33 1.23 7.22 -19.09
C GLY A 33 0.08 6.76 -18.17
N PRO A 34 -0.81 5.88 -18.66
CA PRO A 34 -2.00 5.45 -17.91
C PRO A 34 -1.67 4.74 -16.58
N VAL A 35 -0.56 3.99 -16.54
CA VAL A 35 -0.05 3.35 -15.31
C VAL A 35 0.28 4.43 -14.26
N TYR A 36 1.10 5.43 -14.63
CA TYR A 36 1.58 6.47 -13.72
C TYR A 36 0.47 7.44 -13.29
N LYS A 37 -0.53 7.69 -14.14
CA LYS A 37 -1.77 8.38 -13.74
C LYS A 37 -2.48 7.62 -12.63
N SER A 38 -2.57 6.29 -12.72
CA SER A 38 -3.15 5.46 -11.69
C SER A 38 -2.31 5.47 -10.41
N LEU A 39 -0.98 5.47 -10.51
CA LEU A 39 -0.09 5.61 -9.35
C LEU A 39 -0.27 6.96 -8.62
N ALA A 40 -0.45 8.06 -9.37
CA ALA A 40 -0.75 9.35 -8.77
C ALA A 40 -2.09 9.32 -8.00
N ILE A 41 -3.11 8.66 -8.55
CA ILE A 41 -4.39 8.44 -7.85
C ILE A 41 -4.17 7.61 -6.58
N TYR A 42 -3.34 6.56 -6.64
CA TYR A 42 -3.01 5.75 -5.46
C TYR A 42 -2.35 6.58 -4.36
N LEU A 43 -1.36 7.42 -4.68
CA LEU A 43 -0.79 8.34 -3.69
C LEU A 43 -1.84 9.28 -3.09
N GLY A 44 -2.84 9.69 -3.88
CA GLY A 44 -4.02 10.43 -3.42
C GLY A 44 -4.86 9.67 -2.41
N LEU A 45 -5.17 8.41 -2.71
CA LEU A 45 -5.90 7.52 -1.81
C LEU A 45 -5.12 7.27 -0.53
N MET A 46 -3.81 7.04 -0.62
CA MET A 46 -2.96 6.82 0.55
C MET A 46 -2.86 8.06 1.44
N LEU A 47 -2.70 9.25 0.85
CA LEU A 47 -2.72 10.52 1.58
C LEU A 47 -4.08 10.77 2.26
N LEU A 48 -5.18 10.44 1.58
CA LEU A 48 -6.51 10.52 2.17
C LEU A 48 -6.64 9.60 3.38
N MET A 49 -6.15 8.35 3.28
CA MET A 49 -6.15 7.42 4.41
C MET A 49 -5.30 7.93 5.57
N GLU A 50 -4.13 8.51 5.30
CA GLU A 50 -3.31 9.12 6.35
C GLU A 50 -4.04 10.28 7.04
N PHE A 51 -4.69 11.16 6.28
CA PHE A 51 -5.46 12.28 6.83
C PHE A 51 -6.64 11.78 7.67
N LEU A 52 -7.40 10.79 7.18
CA LEU A 52 -8.47 10.15 7.93
C LEU A 52 -7.93 9.50 9.20
N GLY A 53 -6.71 8.95 9.19
CA GLY A 53 -6.11 8.34 10.37
C GLY A 53 -5.79 9.35 11.45
N HIS A 54 -5.28 10.52 11.07
CA HIS A 54 -5.06 11.61 12.02
C HIS A 54 -6.38 12.13 12.58
N LEU A 55 -7.41 12.25 11.73
CA LEU A 55 -8.74 12.69 12.14
C LEU A 55 -9.38 11.71 13.13
N PHE A 56 -9.37 10.40 12.82
CA PHE A 56 -9.95 9.37 13.68
C PHE A 56 -9.19 9.22 15.01
N SER A 57 -7.86 9.31 14.98
CA SER A 57 -7.01 9.24 16.19
C SER A 57 -7.29 10.37 17.16
N ASN A 58 -7.43 11.59 16.64
CA ASN A 58 -7.46 12.80 17.47
C ASN A 58 -8.89 13.21 17.86
N LEU A 59 -9.91 12.90 17.04
CA LEU A 59 -11.25 13.47 17.23
C LEU A 59 -12.33 12.46 17.64
N LEU A 60 -12.25 11.18 17.24
CA LEU A 60 -13.41 10.29 17.30
C LEU A 60 -13.26 9.07 18.22
N PHE A 61 -12.18 8.28 18.08
CA PHE A 61 -12.14 6.95 18.70
C PHE A 61 -10.87 6.66 19.52
N GLY A 62 -9.89 7.58 19.54
CA GLY A 62 -8.61 7.37 20.23
C GLY A 62 -7.78 6.19 19.67
N ASN A 63 -8.22 5.60 18.56
CA ASN A 63 -7.59 4.45 17.94
C ASN A 63 -7.86 4.40 16.42
N ASN A 64 -6.85 3.95 15.66
CA ASN A 64 -6.83 3.92 14.19
C ASN A 64 -6.97 2.52 13.59
N LEU A 65 -7.21 1.48 14.40
CA LEU A 65 -7.24 0.09 13.93
C LEU A 65 -8.32 -0.18 12.87
N MET A 66 -9.45 0.52 12.93
CA MET A 66 -10.49 0.43 11.90
C MET A 66 -10.00 0.91 10.55
N LEU A 67 -9.19 1.98 10.55
CA LEU A 67 -8.64 2.52 9.32
C LEU A 67 -7.66 1.56 8.66
N LEU A 68 -6.98 0.69 9.41
CA LEU A 68 -6.08 -0.31 8.83
C LEU A 68 -6.82 -1.27 7.90
N HIS A 69 -8.07 -1.63 8.22
CA HIS A 69 -8.91 -2.47 7.36
C HIS A 69 -9.36 -1.71 6.10
N ILE A 70 -9.79 -0.46 6.26
CA ILE A 70 -10.20 0.41 5.14
C ILE A 70 -9.00 0.64 4.20
N TYR A 71 -7.81 0.84 4.77
CA TYR A 71 -6.55 0.98 4.06
C TYR A 71 -6.24 -0.28 3.24
N SER A 72 -6.30 -1.46 3.87
CA SER A 72 -6.07 -2.75 3.21
C SER A 72 -7.08 -3.01 2.08
N PHE A 73 -8.35 -2.69 2.30
CA PHE A 73 -9.38 -2.78 1.27
C PHE A 73 -9.07 -1.86 0.07
N THR A 74 -8.73 -0.60 0.35
CA THR A 74 -8.44 0.40 -0.68
C THR A 74 -7.20 0.03 -1.49
N GLU A 75 -6.15 -0.45 -0.82
CA GLU A 75 -4.92 -0.92 -1.45
C GLU A 75 -5.17 -2.13 -2.35
N LEU A 76 -5.84 -3.17 -1.85
CA LEU A 76 -6.15 -4.36 -2.64
C LEU A 76 -7.06 -4.03 -3.84
N ALA A 77 -8.08 -3.19 -3.63
CA ALA A 77 -8.99 -2.77 -4.69
C ALA A 77 -8.26 -1.99 -5.78
N PHE A 78 -7.34 -1.10 -5.37
CA PHE A 78 -6.49 -0.38 -6.31
C PHE A 78 -5.54 -1.33 -7.06
N MET A 79 -4.88 -2.27 -6.37
CA MET A 79 -3.97 -3.22 -7.00
C MET A 79 -4.71 -4.13 -7.98
N LEU A 80 -5.88 -4.65 -7.62
CA LEU A 80 -6.75 -5.41 -8.53
C LEU A 80 -7.09 -4.60 -9.78
N TYR A 81 -7.48 -3.33 -9.62
CA TYR A 81 -7.75 -2.42 -10.74
C TYR A 81 -6.49 -2.20 -11.61
N LEU A 82 -5.35 -1.89 -10.99
CA LEU A 82 -4.10 -1.58 -11.67
C LEU A 82 -3.61 -2.77 -12.49
N PHE A 83 -3.59 -3.96 -11.88
CA PHE A 83 -3.15 -5.18 -12.56
C PHE A 83 -4.09 -5.56 -13.69
N LYS A 84 -5.41 -5.55 -13.46
CA LYS A 84 -6.42 -5.91 -14.46
C LYS A 84 -6.41 -4.98 -15.67
N LYS A 85 -6.26 -3.68 -15.45
CA LYS A 85 -6.42 -2.66 -16.49
C LYS A 85 -5.11 -2.25 -17.18
N HIS A 86 -3.99 -2.27 -16.46
CA HIS A 86 -2.77 -1.60 -16.91
C HIS A 86 -1.52 -2.48 -16.96
N LEU A 87 -1.38 -3.50 -16.12
CA LEU A 87 -0.17 -4.34 -16.08
C LEU A 87 -0.35 -5.67 -16.82
N LEU A 88 -1.38 -6.44 -16.48
CA LEU A 88 -1.66 -7.71 -17.15
C LEU A 88 -2.37 -7.44 -18.48
N ARG A 89 -1.92 -8.11 -19.55
CA ARG A 89 -2.59 -8.00 -20.87
C ARG A 89 -3.95 -8.67 -20.84
N GLN A 90 -4.01 -9.85 -20.22
CA GLN A 90 -5.24 -10.61 -19.98
C GLN A 90 -5.15 -11.22 -18.60
N MET A 91 -5.94 -10.66 -17.67
CA MET A 91 -5.99 -11.19 -16.31
C MET A 91 -6.67 -12.56 -16.32
N HIS A 92 -5.97 -13.59 -15.85
CA HIS A 92 -6.54 -14.93 -15.72
C HIS A 92 -7.74 -14.89 -14.75
N PRO A 93 -8.88 -15.55 -15.05
CA PRO A 93 -10.09 -15.47 -14.24
C PRO A 93 -9.85 -15.89 -12.79
N VAL A 94 -8.97 -16.87 -12.56
CA VAL A 94 -8.57 -17.32 -11.21
C VAL A 94 -7.98 -16.16 -10.39
N LEU A 95 -7.10 -15.34 -10.97
CA LEU A 95 -6.53 -14.18 -10.26
C LEU A 95 -7.60 -13.15 -9.93
N THR A 96 -8.55 -12.94 -10.85
CA THR A 96 -9.68 -12.03 -10.60
C THR A 96 -10.55 -12.52 -9.45
N VAL A 97 -10.87 -13.82 -9.42
CA VAL A 97 -11.64 -14.45 -8.34
C VAL A 97 -10.89 -14.33 -7.01
N ILE A 98 -9.58 -14.60 -6.98
CA ILE A 98 -8.76 -14.44 -5.78
C ILE A 98 -8.79 -12.99 -5.26
N GLY A 99 -8.68 -12.00 -6.15
CA GLY A 99 -8.78 -10.58 -5.80
C GLY A 99 -10.11 -10.21 -5.15
N TYR A 100 -11.22 -10.61 -5.77
CA TYR A 100 -12.56 -10.33 -5.22
C TYR A 100 -12.82 -11.12 -3.93
N ALA A 101 -12.34 -12.36 -3.83
CA ALA A 101 -12.43 -13.14 -2.60
C ALA A 101 -11.64 -12.47 -1.45
N GLY A 102 -10.46 -11.92 -1.73
CA GLY A 102 -9.70 -11.12 -0.76
C GLY A 102 -10.43 -9.87 -0.30
N LEU A 103 -11.03 -9.12 -1.22
CA LEU A 103 -11.85 -7.95 -0.86
C LEU A 103 -13.05 -8.34 -0.01
N ALA A 104 -13.75 -9.43 -0.38
CA ALA A 104 -14.87 -9.94 0.40
C ALA A 104 -14.44 -10.40 1.79
N TYR A 105 -13.27 -11.03 1.91
CA TYR A 105 -12.68 -11.41 3.19
C TYR A 105 -12.41 -10.18 4.08
N ILE A 106 -11.79 -9.12 3.55
CA ILE A 106 -11.53 -7.89 4.32
C ILE A 106 -12.83 -7.25 4.81
N VAL A 107 -13.87 -7.22 3.96
CA VAL A 107 -15.20 -6.72 4.35
C VAL A 107 -15.83 -7.60 5.43
N ALA A 108 -15.74 -8.92 5.31
CA ALA A 108 -16.26 -9.84 6.31
C ALA A 108 -15.57 -9.67 7.67
N GLU A 109 -14.23 -9.53 7.67
CA GLU A 109 -13.45 -9.26 8.88
C GLU A 109 -13.82 -7.91 9.50
N MET A 110 -14.01 -6.87 8.67
CA MET A 110 -14.48 -5.56 9.13
C MET A 110 -15.86 -5.66 9.80
N LEU A 111 -16.81 -6.40 9.21
CA LEU A 111 -18.13 -6.60 9.80
C LEU A 111 -18.05 -7.39 11.11
N LEU A 112 -17.27 -8.47 11.15
CA LEU A 112 -17.07 -9.28 12.37
C LEU A 112 -16.58 -8.44 13.54
N ILE A 113 -15.48 -7.72 13.33
CA ILE A 113 -14.79 -6.99 14.40
C ILE A 113 -15.58 -5.74 14.83
N PHE A 114 -16.08 -4.94 13.88
CA PHE A 114 -16.65 -3.63 14.20
C PHE A 114 -18.16 -3.66 14.45
N VAL A 115 -18.88 -4.65 13.92
CA VAL A 115 -20.35 -4.71 14.03
C VAL A 115 -20.79 -5.78 15.01
N PHE A 116 -20.17 -6.97 15.01
CA PHE A 116 -20.69 -8.12 15.77
C PHE A 116 -20.03 -8.33 17.14
N GLU A 117 -18.70 -8.24 17.23
CA GLU A 117 -17.97 -8.59 18.46
C GLU A 117 -17.61 -7.38 19.33
N GLY A 118 -17.51 -6.19 18.73
CA GLY A 118 -17.02 -5.00 19.41
C GLY A 118 -15.49 -4.98 19.52
N LEU A 119 -14.92 -3.77 19.53
CA LEU A 119 -13.47 -3.55 19.43
C LEU A 119 -12.75 -3.86 20.76
N ASP A 120 -12.07 -5.01 20.86
CA ASP A 120 -11.01 -5.23 21.85
C ASP A 120 -9.63 -5.05 21.22
N VAL A 121 -8.94 -3.97 21.61
CA VAL A 121 -7.61 -3.59 21.11
C VAL A 121 -6.57 -4.70 21.34
N LYS A 122 -6.69 -5.48 22.42
CA LYS A 122 -5.70 -6.52 22.77
C LYS A 122 -5.82 -7.76 21.90
N GLN A 123 -6.99 -7.99 21.32
CA GLN A 123 -7.30 -9.14 20.46
C GLN A 123 -7.21 -8.79 18.97
N PHE A 124 -6.99 -7.53 18.63
CA PHE A 124 -6.95 -7.08 17.25
C PHE A 124 -5.80 -7.72 16.47
N GLN A 125 -6.13 -8.33 15.34
CA GLN A 125 -5.19 -8.98 14.43
C GLN A 125 -5.36 -8.38 13.03
N PRO A 126 -4.28 -7.97 12.35
CA PRO A 126 -4.37 -7.31 11.05
C PRO A 126 -4.36 -8.32 9.91
N TYR A 127 -5.18 -9.38 9.96
CA TYR A 127 -5.14 -10.41 8.92
C TYR A 127 -5.56 -9.88 7.56
N ALA A 128 -6.51 -8.93 7.52
CA ALA A 128 -6.85 -8.17 6.33
C ALA A 128 -5.61 -7.63 5.60
N LYS A 129 -4.63 -7.12 6.36
CA LYS A 129 -3.42 -6.53 5.78
C LYS A 129 -2.46 -7.59 5.21
N VAL A 130 -2.36 -8.73 5.88
CA VAL A 130 -1.57 -9.87 5.40
C VAL A 130 -2.17 -10.43 4.10
N ILE A 131 -3.51 -10.58 4.06
CA ILE A 131 -4.23 -11.06 2.87
C ILE A 131 -4.07 -10.10 1.68
N ASP A 132 -4.25 -8.79 1.91
CA ASP A 132 -4.00 -7.75 0.91
C ASP A 132 -2.59 -7.85 0.30
N ASN A 133 -1.56 -7.85 1.16
CA ASN A 133 -0.19 -7.95 0.68
C ASN A 133 0.07 -9.26 -0.08
N PHE A 134 -0.43 -10.39 0.43
CA PHE A 134 -0.23 -11.70 -0.17
C PHE A 134 -0.85 -11.78 -1.57
N ILE A 135 -2.09 -11.31 -1.74
CA ILE A 135 -2.74 -11.31 -3.05
C ILE A 135 -2.00 -10.39 -4.02
N THR A 136 -1.53 -9.23 -3.56
CA THR A 136 -0.75 -8.32 -4.38
C THR A 136 0.59 -8.95 -4.81
N ILE A 137 1.25 -9.71 -3.94
CA ILE A 137 2.44 -10.51 -4.29
C ILE A 137 2.10 -11.52 -5.40
N VAL A 138 0.98 -12.26 -5.27
CA VAL A 138 0.54 -13.22 -6.28
C VAL A 138 0.28 -12.54 -7.63
N PHE A 139 -0.38 -11.39 -7.65
CA PHE A 139 -0.59 -10.60 -8.88
C PHE A 139 0.73 -10.16 -9.51
N THR A 140 1.66 -9.72 -8.68
CA THR A 140 2.97 -9.27 -9.12
C THR A 140 3.78 -10.42 -9.73
N LEU A 141 3.79 -11.59 -9.09
CA LEU A 141 4.44 -12.79 -9.61
C LEU A 141 3.80 -13.26 -10.92
N ALA A 142 2.47 -13.23 -11.03
CA ALA A 142 1.78 -13.57 -12.27
C ALA A 142 2.17 -12.64 -13.42
N PHE A 143 2.27 -11.34 -13.16
CA PHE A 143 2.74 -10.36 -14.15
C PHE A 143 4.20 -10.59 -14.55
N LEU A 144 5.08 -10.86 -13.59
CA LEU A 144 6.49 -11.16 -13.86
C LEU A 144 6.63 -12.43 -14.71
N HIS A 145 5.88 -13.48 -14.40
CA HIS A 145 5.83 -14.71 -15.19
C HIS A 145 5.35 -14.45 -16.62
N GLU A 146 4.24 -13.72 -16.82
CA GLU A 146 3.75 -13.36 -18.15
C GLU A 146 4.82 -12.58 -18.94
N THR A 147 5.47 -11.61 -18.30
CA THR A 147 6.47 -10.75 -18.94
C THR A 147 7.72 -11.53 -19.34
N MET A 148 8.25 -12.38 -18.45
CA MET A 148 9.42 -13.22 -18.73
C MET A 148 9.15 -14.25 -19.83
N SER A 149 7.95 -14.84 -19.86
CA SER A 149 7.58 -15.83 -20.87
C SER A 149 7.53 -15.28 -22.30
N ARG A 150 7.45 -13.96 -22.47
CA ARG A 150 7.20 -13.31 -23.76
C ARG A 150 8.35 -12.46 -24.31
N PHE A 151 9.51 -12.42 -23.64
CA PHE A 151 10.73 -11.71 -24.08
C PHE A 151 10.46 -10.41 -24.87
N SER A 152 9.59 -9.56 -24.31
CA SER A 152 9.22 -8.28 -24.92
C SER A 152 10.09 -7.18 -24.30
N GLU A 153 11.02 -6.63 -25.09
CA GLU A 153 11.88 -5.52 -24.68
C GLU A 153 11.08 -4.24 -24.32
N MET A 154 9.80 -4.16 -24.67
CA MET A 154 8.98 -2.95 -24.53
C MET A 154 8.49 -2.65 -23.10
N GLN A 155 8.80 -3.47 -22.09
CA GLN A 155 8.16 -3.36 -20.76
C GLN A 155 9.09 -3.15 -19.55
N TRP A 156 10.37 -2.78 -19.76
CA TRP A 156 11.34 -2.57 -18.66
C TRP A 156 10.84 -1.64 -17.54
N GLY A 157 10.09 -0.59 -17.88
CA GLY A 157 9.49 0.32 -16.89
C GLY A 157 8.49 -0.39 -15.97
N SER A 158 7.55 -1.14 -16.55
CA SER A 158 6.54 -1.91 -15.80
C SER A 158 7.15 -3.07 -15.03
N LEU A 159 8.20 -3.71 -15.55
CA LEU A 159 8.92 -4.79 -14.87
C LEU A 159 9.58 -4.28 -13.59
N ARG A 160 10.25 -3.12 -13.65
CA ARG A 160 10.88 -2.52 -12.46
C ARG A 160 9.84 -2.08 -11.42
N LEU A 161 8.70 -1.54 -11.85
CA LEU A 161 7.60 -1.22 -10.95
C LEU A 161 7.07 -2.48 -10.24
N ALA A 162 6.86 -3.56 -10.99
CA ALA A 162 6.45 -4.84 -10.43
C ALA A 162 7.47 -5.40 -9.43
N MET A 163 8.78 -5.31 -9.72
CA MET A 163 9.80 -5.71 -8.76
C MET A 163 9.74 -4.90 -7.46
N VAL A 164 9.49 -3.59 -7.55
CA VAL A 164 9.31 -2.76 -6.36
C VAL A 164 8.05 -3.14 -5.58
N PHE A 165 6.93 -3.41 -6.26
CA PHE A 165 5.74 -3.97 -5.59
C PHE A 165 6.05 -5.27 -4.88
N LEU A 166 6.72 -6.22 -5.56
CA LEU A 166 7.06 -7.51 -4.97
C LEU A 166 7.87 -7.33 -3.67
N VAL A 167 8.94 -6.54 -3.73
CA VAL A 167 9.81 -6.29 -2.57
C VAL A 167 9.05 -5.57 -1.46
N PHE A 168 8.34 -4.49 -1.78
CA PHE A 168 7.60 -3.71 -0.79
C PHE A 168 6.55 -4.57 -0.08
N PHE A 169 5.66 -5.23 -0.83
CA PHE A 169 4.57 -6.03 -0.26
C PHE A 169 5.09 -7.25 0.51
N THR A 170 6.20 -7.85 0.09
CA THR A 170 6.85 -8.93 0.84
C THR A 170 7.38 -8.44 2.17
N LEU A 171 8.18 -7.37 2.18
CA LEU A 171 8.71 -6.80 3.42
C LEU A 171 7.57 -6.30 4.33
N ASN A 172 6.56 -5.66 3.75
CA ASN A 172 5.37 -5.21 4.47
C ASN A 172 4.66 -6.38 5.17
N THR A 173 4.53 -7.53 4.49
CA THR A 173 3.97 -8.74 5.10
C THR A 173 4.79 -9.23 6.29
N LEU A 174 6.13 -9.22 6.17
CA LEU A 174 7.01 -9.59 7.29
C LEU A 174 6.83 -8.66 8.50
N PHE A 175 6.55 -7.36 8.27
CA PHE A 175 6.21 -6.44 9.36
C PHE A 175 4.84 -6.76 9.99
N PHE A 176 3.83 -7.13 9.21
CA PHE A 176 2.49 -7.39 9.76
C PHE A 176 2.29 -8.79 10.36
N LEU A 177 3.12 -9.78 10.04
CA LEU A 177 3.03 -11.13 10.62
C LEU A 177 3.15 -11.17 12.16
N PRO A 178 4.15 -10.54 12.80
CA PRO A 178 4.28 -10.56 14.25
C PRO A 178 3.45 -9.48 14.96
N PHE A 179 2.49 -8.84 14.28
CA PHE A 179 1.76 -7.69 14.81
C PHE A 179 1.08 -7.97 16.16
N ASN A 180 0.46 -9.15 16.32
CA ASN A 180 -0.19 -9.54 17.57
C ASN A 180 0.78 -9.55 18.76
N PHE A 181 1.98 -10.11 18.59
CA PHE A 181 3.01 -10.07 19.63
C PHE A 181 3.41 -8.63 19.97
N MET A 182 3.54 -7.77 18.95
CA MET A 182 4.01 -6.40 19.11
C MET A 182 2.99 -5.46 19.76
N VAL A 183 1.69 -5.70 19.58
CA VAL A 183 0.63 -4.90 20.24
C VAL A 183 0.57 -5.18 21.74
N ASN A 184 0.79 -6.43 22.13
CA ASN A 184 0.73 -6.86 23.53
C ASN A 184 2.05 -6.69 24.29
N GLU A 185 3.13 -6.34 23.60
CA GLU A 185 4.44 -6.06 24.20
C GLU A 185 4.48 -4.72 24.96
N GLY A 186 4.84 -4.80 26.24
CA GLY A 186 5.08 -3.64 27.11
C GLY A 186 6.43 -2.96 26.87
N THR A 187 7.33 -3.59 26.11
CA THR A 187 8.69 -3.10 25.88
C THR A 187 8.77 -2.03 24.79
N GLY A 188 9.86 -1.26 24.77
CA GLY A 188 10.14 -0.27 23.73
C GLY A 188 10.46 -0.84 22.34
N ILE A 189 10.58 -2.17 22.23
CA ILE A 189 10.97 -2.88 20.99
C ILE A 189 9.97 -2.62 19.85
N LYS A 190 8.68 -2.48 20.18
CA LYS A 190 7.63 -2.14 19.20
C LYS A 190 7.92 -0.85 18.44
N PHE A 191 8.53 0.16 19.08
CA PHE A 191 8.85 1.42 18.41
C PHE A 191 9.89 1.24 17.32
N TYR A 192 10.95 0.44 17.54
CA TYR A 192 11.99 0.18 16.53
C TYR A 192 11.41 -0.50 15.29
N PHE A 193 10.54 -1.48 15.52
CA PHE A 193 9.90 -2.22 14.46
C PHE A 193 8.96 -1.35 13.62
N TRP A 194 8.15 -0.51 14.28
CA TRP A 194 7.30 0.47 13.59
C TRP A 194 8.10 1.55 12.86
N THR A 195 9.24 2.00 13.41
CA THR A 195 10.13 2.91 12.70
C THR A 195 10.66 2.25 11.41
N GLY A 196 11.05 0.98 11.46
CA GLY A 196 11.46 0.23 10.27
C GLY A 196 10.36 0.14 9.21
N HIS A 197 9.12 -0.13 9.65
CA HIS A 197 7.96 -0.15 8.77
C HIS A 197 7.70 1.23 8.13
N ILE A 198 7.76 2.30 8.90
CA ILE A 198 7.60 3.68 8.38
C ILE A 198 8.67 3.98 7.33
N VAL A 199 9.94 3.65 7.59
CA VAL A 199 11.02 3.86 6.61
C VAL A 199 10.73 3.10 5.31
N LEU A 200 10.25 1.87 5.39
CA LEU A 200 9.85 1.10 4.21
C LEU A 200 8.75 1.81 3.40
N VAL A 201 7.72 2.34 4.07
CA VAL A 201 6.63 3.11 3.44
C VAL A 201 7.17 4.39 2.78
N LEU A 202 8.05 5.13 3.45
CA LEU A 202 8.67 6.34 2.88
C LEU A 202 9.47 6.02 1.62
N CYS A 203 10.30 4.98 1.66
CA CYS A 203 11.08 4.56 0.49
C CYS A 203 10.17 4.20 -0.68
N TYR A 204 9.06 3.52 -0.40
CA TYR A 204 8.07 3.14 -1.40
C TYR A 204 7.37 4.36 -2.02
N TYR A 205 6.83 5.28 -1.21
CA TYR A 205 6.17 6.49 -1.72
C TYR A 205 7.13 7.44 -2.43
N LEU A 206 8.37 7.53 -1.96
CA LEU A 206 9.43 8.28 -2.64
C LEU A 206 9.70 7.69 -4.02
N TYR A 207 9.84 6.37 -4.11
CA TYR A 207 10.03 5.68 -5.38
C TYR A 207 8.88 5.95 -6.36
N LEU A 208 7.63 5.81 -5.92
CA LEU A 208 6.46 6.11 -6.76
C LEU A 208 6.45 7.55 -7.26
N THR A 209 6.74 8.51 -6.36
CA THR A 209 6.85 9.93 -6.70
C THR A 209 7.92 10.19 -7.76
N VAL A 210 9.11 9.60 -7.61
CA VAL A 210 10.21 9.71 -8.57
C VAL A 210 9.83 9.08 -9.91
N GLU A 211 9.15 7.95 -9.92
CA GLU A 211 8.71 7.30 -11.15
C GLU A 211 7.65 8.11 -11.91
N ILE A 212 6.69 8.71 -11.19
CA ILE A 212 5.71 9.63 -11.78
C ILE A 212 6.44 10.82 -12.42
N TRP A 213 7.36 11.46 -11.69
CA TRP A 213 8.13 12.58 -12.21
C TRP A 213 8.95 12.21 -13.45
N ARG A 214 9.68 11.09 -13.37
CA ARG A 214 10.55 10.63 -14.45
C ARG A 214 9.73 10.30 -15.70
N ASN A 215 8.59 9.62 -15.57
CA ASN A 215 7.73 9.31 -16.71
C ASN A 215 7.20 10.58 -17.39
N GLY A 216 6.75 11.57 -16.60
CA GLY A 216 6.25 12.83 -17.15
C GLY A 216 7.31 13.61 -17.94
N ARG A 217 8.59 13.57 -17.52
CA ARG A 217 9.68 14.22 -18.27
C ARG A 217 10.12 13.47 -19.52
N THR A 218 10.10 12.13 -19.50
CA THR A 218 10.54 11.34 -20.65
C THR A 218 9.55 11.43 -21.83
N GLN A 219 8.27 11.70 -21.60
CA GLN A 219 7.29 11.87 -22.68
C GLN A 219 7.29 13.28 -23.30
N THR A 220 8.01 14.24 -22.71
CA THR A 220 8.13 15.61 -23.23
C THR A 220 9.35 15.85 -24.12
N LEU A 221 10.26 14.88 -24.22
CA LEU A 221 11.44 14.88 -25.09
C LEU A 221 11.18 14.02 -26.32
#